data_AF-K1T6Z6-F1
#
_entry.id   AF-K1T6Z6-F1
#
_cell.length_a   1.000
_cell.length_b   1.000
_cell.length_c   1.000
_cell.angle_alpha   90.00
_cell.angle_beta   90.00
_cell.angle_gamma   90.00
#
_symmetry.space_group_name_H-M   'P 1'
#
loop_
_entity.id
_entity.type
_entity.pdbx_description
1 polymer ?
#
loop_
_entity_poly.entity_id
_entity_poly.type
_entity_poly.pdbx_seq_one_letter_code
_entity_poly.pdbx_strand_id
1 'polypeptide(L)'
;MDEYDEDQEYIKNRGKGEYVMEGKTPLKEVEELLGITFDEEEFETLNGFLISRLDRIPEPDEQFDVDYKGYNFKILSVVKKMIGSVLVRKLPEEKTPQNAEDGQSVLEEKRK
;
A
#
# COMPACT_ATOMS: atom_id res chain seq x y z
N MET A 1 -0.18 -30.87 4.24
CA MET A 1 -0.02 -29.41 4.28
C MET A 1 -1.06 -28.91 3.30
N ASP A 2 -2.28 -28.76 3.79
CA ASP A 2 -3.41 -28.25 3.02
C ASP A 2 -3.77 -26.94 3.68
N GLU A 3 -3.27 -25.83 3.14
CA GLU A 3 -3.67 -24.52 3.65
C GLU A 3 -3.34 -23.39 2.67
N TYR A 4 -3.85 -23.50 1.44
CA TYR A 4 -4.24 -22.34 0.65
C TYR A 4 -5.52 -22.73 -0.07
N ASP A 5 -6.59 -22.78 0.73
CA ASP A 5 -7.96 -23.04 0.31
C ASP A 5 -8.39 -21.89 -0.61
N GLU A 6 -8.48 -22.21 -1.90
CA GLU A 6 -9.36 -21.64 -2.92
C GLU A 6 -9.31 -20.11 -3.15
N ASP A 7 -8.59 -19.73 -4.22
CA ASP A 7 -8.83 -18.61 -5.17
C ASP A 7 -9.91 -17.55 -4.84
N GLN A 8 -9.92 -16.97 -3.64
CA GLN A 8 -10.56 -15.68 -3.41
C GLN A 8 -9.57 -14.64 -3.91
N GLU A 9 -9.66 -14.28 -5.20
CA GLU A 9 -8.87 -13.17 -5.77
C GLU A 9 -9.31 -11.83 -5.14
N TYR A 10 -8.85 -11.57 -3.92
CA TYR A 10 -9.01 -10.31 -3.19
C TYR A 10 -8.36 -9.15 -3.94
N ILE A 11 -7.35 -9.47 -4.77
CA ILE A 11 -6.52 -8.52 -5.52
C ILE A 11 -6.65 -8.83 -7.00
N LYS A 12 -7.10 -7.85 -7.78
CA LYS A 12 -7.23 -7.93 -9.24
C LYS A 12 -6.28 -6.93 -9.90
N ASN A 13 -5.33 -7.44 -10.67
CA ASN A 13 -4.42 -6.61 -11.46
C ASN A 13 -5.16 -6.06 -12.70
N ARG A 14 -5.19 -4.73 -12.86
CA ARG A 14 -5.79 -4.07 -14.05
C ARG A 14 -4.74 -3.75 -15.14
N GLY A 15 -3.47 -3.99 -14.85
CA GLY A 15 -2.33 -3.64 -15.69
C GLY A 15 -1.80 -2.24 -15.36
N LYS A 16 -0.64 -1.89 -15.94
CA LYS A 16 -0.02 -0.55 -15.83
C LYS A 16 0.29 -0.08 -14.39
N GLY A 17 0.46 -1.00 -13.45
CA GLY A 17 0.70 -0.67 -12.03
C GLY A 17 -0.56 -0.26 -11.27
N GLU A 18 -1.74 -0.64 -11.78
CA GLU A 18 -3.04 -0.44 -11.14
C GLU A 18 -3.61 -1.77 -10.64
N TYR A 19 -4.07 -1.77 -9.39
CA TYR A 19 -4.61 -2.94 -8.71
C TYR A 19 -5.95 -2.60 -8.09
N VAL A 20 -6.92 -3.49 -8.17
CA VAL A 20 -8.20 -3.37 -7.43
C VAL A 20 -8.18 -4.40 -6.31
N MET A 21 -8.26 -3.93 -5.08
CA MET A 21 -8.20 -4.76 -3.87
C MET A 21 -9.52 -4.68 -3.11
N GLU A 22 -9.97 -5.78 -2.52
CA GLU A 22 -11.13 -5.76 -1.62
C GLU A 22 -10.73 -5.17 -0.25
N GLY A 23 -11.63 -4.50 0.46
CA GLY A 23 -11.30 -3.96 1.79
C GLY A 23 -10.98 -5.05 2.84
N LYS A 24 -11.48 -6.27 2.64
CA LYS A 24 -11.13 -7.45 3.46
C LYS A 24 -9.73 -8.01 3.18
N THR A 25 -9.01 -7.47 2.18
CA THR A 25 -7.64 -7.90 1.86
C THR A 25 -6.75 -7.71 3.09
N PRO A 26 -6.03 -8.75 3.57
CA PRO A 26 -5.07 -8.61 4.65
C PRO A 26 -3.97 -7.63 4.29
N LEU A 27 -3.52 -6.81 5.25
CA LEU A 27 -2.43 -5.85 4.99
C LEU A 27 -1.15 -6.55 4.52
N LYS A 28 -0.84 -7.72 5.09
CA LYS A 28 0.33 -8.53 4.68
C LYS A 28 0.36 -8.84 3.18
N GLU A 29 -0.79 -9.21 2.60
CA GLU A 29 -0.89 -9.46 1.15
C GLU A 29 -0.63 -8.18 0.35
N VAL A 30 -1.12 -7.04 0.85
CA VAL A 30 -0.89 -5.73 0.22
C VAL A 30 0.59 -5.33 0.31
N GLU A 31 1.24 -5.59 1.45
CA GLU A 31 2.67 -5.36 1.67
C GLU A 31 3.53 -6.18 0.70
N GLU A 32 3.27 -7.48 0.62
CA GLU A 32 4.00 -8.38 -0.28
C GLU A 32 3.80 -8.00 -1.75
N LEU A 33 2.58 -7.61 -2.14
CA LEU A 33 2.28 -7.20 -3.52
C LEU A 33 2.95 -5.87 -3.91
N LEU A 34 2.84 -4.86 -3.05
CA LEU A 34 3.30 -3.49 -3.35
C LEU A 34 4.78 -3.28 -2.98
N GLY A 35 5.36 -4.18 -2.20
CA GLY A 35 6.70 -4.06 -1.65
C GLY A 35 6.82 -2.92 -0.62
N ILE A 36 5.75 -2.68 0.15
CA ILE A 36 5.71 -1.65 1.21
C ILE A 36 5.52 -2.31 2.58
N THR A 37 5.69 -1.53 3.64
CA THR A 37 5.36 -1.96 5.01
C THR A 37 4.43 -0.93 5.63
N PHE A 38 3.31 -1.39 6.19
CA PHE A 38 2.40 -0.56 6.96
C PHE A 38 2.94 -0.43 8.38
N ASP A 39 3.05 0.81 8.86
CA ASP A 39 3.55 1.09 10.22
C ASP A 39 2.46 0.91 11.30
N GLU A 40 1.24 0.49 10.92
CA GLU A 40 0.09 0.43 11.81
C GLU A 40 -0.29 -1.02 12.15
N GLU A 41 0.35 -1.54 13.21
CA GLU A 41 0.16 -2.92 13.70
C GLU A 41 -1.25 -3.19 14.26
N GLU A 42 -2.03 -2.14 14.54
CA GLU A 42 -3.39 -2.24 15.07
C GLU A 42 -4.41 -2.69 14.02
N PHE A 43 -4.05 -2.66 12.73
CA PHE A 43 -4.94 -3.03 11.65
C PHE A 43 -4.47 -4.30 10.96
N GLU A 44 -5.41 -5.20 10.69
CA GLU A 44 -5.12 -6.47 10.01
C GLU A 44 -5.49 -6.41 8.51
N THR A 45 -6.39 -5.50 8.12
CA THR A 45 -6.98 -5.43 6.77
C THR A 45 -6.94 -4.03 6.19
N LEU A 46 -7.00 -3.96 4.86
CA LEU A 46 -7.02 -2.70 4.10
C LEU A 46 -8.18 -1.78 4.52
N ASN A 47 -9.34 -2.34 4.84
CA ASN A 47 -10.49 -1.59 5.36
C ASN A 47 -10.16 -0.88 6.68
N GLY A 48 -9.59 -1.59 7.66
CA GLY A 48 -9.27 -1.02 8.97
C GLY A 48 -8.27 0.13 8.85
N PHE A 49 -7.21 -0.09 8.09
CA PHE A 49 -6.19 0.91 7.81
C PHE A 49 -6.77 2.17 7.16
N LEU A 50 -7.55 2.02 6.08
CA LEU A 50 -8.09 3.17 5.35
C LEU A 50 -9.17 3.91 6.15
N ILE A 51 -10.04 3.22 6.90
CA ILE A 51 -11.02 3.91 7.77
C ILE A 51 -10.31 4.70 8.87
N SER A 52 -9.25 4.15 9.46
CA SER A 52 -8.42 4.88 10.43
C SER A 52 -7.85 6.16 9.82
N ARG A 53 -7.31 6.06 8.61
CA ARG A 53 -6.77 7.23 7.88
C ARG A 53 -7.81 8.27 7.50
N LEU A 54 -9.06 7.86 7.28
CA LEU A 54 -10.16 8.78 7.02
C LEU A 54 -10.61 9.53 8.28
N ASP A 55 -10.32 9.02 9.48
CA ASP A 55 -10.82 9.51 10.77
C ASP A 55 -12.36 9.61 10.83
N ARG A 56 -13.05 8.87 9.96
CA ARG A 56 -14.52 8.79 9.90
C ARG A 56 -15.00 7.53 9.21
N ILE A 57 -16.26 7.19 9.45
CA ILE A 57 -16.94 6.11 8.73
C ILE A 57 -17.26 6.57 7.30
N PRO A 58 -16.83 5.84 6.26
CA PRO A 58 -17.10 6.23 4.88
C PRO A 58 -18.59 6.06 4.55
N GLU A 59 -19.14 7.01 3.79
CA GLU A 59 -20.49 6.93 3.26
C GLU A 59 -20.49 6.27 1.86
N PRO A 60 -21.58 5.55 1.49
CA PRO A 60 -21.78 5.16 0.10
C PRO A 60 -21.82 6.41 -0.80
N ASP A 61 -21.30 6.28 -2.03
CA ASP A 61 -21.19 7.35 -3.05
C ASP A 61 -20.13 8.44 -2.79
N GLU A 62 -19.41 8.40 -1.66
CA GLU A 62 -18.30 9.33 -1.43
C GLU A 62 -17.01 8.80 -2.08
N GLN A 63 -16.31 9.68 -2.80
CA GLN A 63 -15.01 9.37 -3.39
C GLN A 63 -13.91 9.88 -2.47
N PHE A 64 -13.06 8.95 -2.07
CA PHE A 64 -11.91 9.22 -1.22
C PHE A 64 -10.67 8.61 -1.83
N ASP A 65 -9.54 9.24 -1.53
CA ASP A 65 -8.25 8.67 -1.80
C ASP A 65 -7.23 9.02 -0.70
N VAL A 66 -6.31 8.09 -0.47
CA VAL A 66 -5.28 8.19 0.56
C VAL A 66 -3.93 7.92 -0.10
N ASP A 67 -2.99 8.85 0.07
CA ASP A 67 -1.61 8.67 -0.37
C ASP A 67 -0.78 8.05 0.75
N TYR A 68 -0.11 6.92 0.46
CA TYR A 68 0.73 6.22 1.42
C TYR A 68 1.91 5.52 0.74
N LYS A 69 3.13 5.76 1.24
CA LYS A 69 4.39 5.14 0.78
C LYS A 69 4.55 5.10 -0.76
N GLY A 70 4.15 6.16 -1.45
CA GLY A 70 4.28 6.27 -2.92
C GLY A 70 3.16 5.60 -3.73
N TYR A 71 2.08 5.18 -3.07
CA TYR A 71 0.87 4.66 -3.70
C TYR A 71 -0.35 5.50 -3.31
N ASN A 72 -1.31 5.62 -4.22
CA ASN A 72 -2.60 6.24 -3.97
C ASN A 72 -3.67 5.15 -3.90
N PHE A 73 -4.39 5.13 -2.78
CA PHE A 73 -5.46 4.19 -2.46
C PHE A 73 -6.80 4.90 -2.62
N LYS A 74 -7.46 4.71 -3.77
CA LYS A 74 -8.74 5.33 -4.09
C LYS A 74 -9.90 4.39 -3.77
N ILE A 75 -10.81 4.80 -2.91
CA ILE A 75 -12.00 4.02 -2.56
C ILE A 75 -12.97 4.02 -3.74
N LEU A 76 -13.30 2.83 -4.24
CA LEU A 76 -14.23 2.64 -5.36
C LEU A 76 -15.65 2.34 -4.88
N SER A 77 -15.80 1.63 -3.76
CA SER A 77 -17.10 1.21 -3.26
C SER A 77 -17.06 1.04 -1.74
N VAL A 78 -18.17 1.38 -1.10
CA VAL A 78 -18.40 1.24 0.34
C VAL A 78 -19.65 0.38 0.52
N VAL A 79 -19.54 -0.70 1.29
CA VAL A 79 -20.63 -1.65 1.54
C VAL A 79 -20.80 -1.82 3.04
N LYS A 80 -22.01 -1.56 3.55
CA LYS A 80 -22.34 -1.68 4.99
C LYS A 80 -21.36 -0.92 5.90
N LYS A 81 -21.01 0.33 5.55
CA LYS A 81 -20.07 1.19 6.29
C LYS A 81 -18.61 0.69 6.30
N MET A 82 -18.28 -0.27 5.44
CA MET A 82 -16.93 -0.78 5.24
C MET A 82 -16.48 -0.51 3.81
N ILE A 83 -15.18 -0.37 3.62
CA ILE A 83 -14.57 -0.25 2.30
C ILE A 83 -14.74 -1.59 1.59
N GLY A 84 -15.44 -1.59 0.47
CA GLY A 84 -15.68 -2.78 -0.35
C GLY A 84 -14.53 -3.02 -1.32
N SER A 85 -14.18 -2.00 -2.12
CA SER A 85 -13.11 -2.10 -3.12
C SER A 85 -12.29 -0.83 -3.19
N VAL A 86 -11.00 -0.99 -3.44
CA VAL A 86 -9.99 0.07 -3.48
C VAL A 86 -9.16 -0.07 -4.75
N LEU A 87 -9.01 1.02 -5.49
CA LEU A 87 -8.05 1.11 -6.58
C LEU A 87 -6.73 1.63 -6.02
N VAL A 88 -5.68 0.82 -6.14
CA VAL A 88 -4.32 1.18 -5.79
C VAL A 88 -3.55 1.49 -7.05
N ARG A 89 -2.91 2.66 -7.11
CA ARG A 89 -2.05 3.07 -8.21
C ARG A 89 -0.71 3.55 -7.67
N LYS A 90 0.37 3.18 -8.35
CA LYS A 90 1.69 3.75 -8.05
C LYS A 90 1.67 5.23 -8.44
N LEU A 91 2.03 6.11 -7.49
CA LEU A 91 2.19 7.52 -7.79
C LEU A 91 3.45 7.70 -8.66
N PRO A 92 3.45 8.65 -9.62
CA PRO A 92 4.67 8.99 -10.31
C PRO A 92 5.68 9.44 -9.26
N GLU A 93 6.84 8.78 -9.20
CA GLU A 93 7.94 9.20 -8.37
C GLU A 93 8.29 10.63 -8.80
N GLU A 94 7.87 11.62 -8.00
CA GLU A 94 8.49 12.92 -8.08
C GLU A 94 9.97 12.63 -7.89
N LYS A 95 10.76 12.94 -8.92
CA LYS A 95 12.20 12.75 -8.90
C LYS A 95 12.76 13.66 -7.81
N THR A 96 12.70 13.23 -6.56
CA THR A 96 13.52 13.79 -5.51
C THR A 96 14.93 13.29 -5.83
N PRO A 97 15.89 14.18 -6.17
CA PRO A 97 17.27 13.75 -6.31
C PRO A 97 17.80 13.39 -4.92
N GLN A 98 17.57 12.15 -4.48
CA GLN A 98 18.26 11.58 -3.33
C GLN A 98 19.64 11.12 -3.82
N ASN A 99 20.54 12.10 -3.95
CA ASN A 99 21.95 11.86 -4.25
C ASN A 99 22.77 12.03 -2.97
N ALA A 100 23.60 11.01 -2.68
CA ALA A 100 24.46 10.82 -1.51
C ALA A 100 23.64 10.59 -0.22
N GLU A 101 23.84 9.52 0.54
CA GLU A 101 25.12 9.04 1.07
C GLU A 101 25.06 7.51 1.26
N ASP A 102 25.79 6.75 0.44
CA ASP A 102 26.29 5.43 0.82
C ASP A 102 27.82 5.53 0.78
N GLY A 103 28.43 5.34 1.94
CA GLY A 103 29.85 5.54 2.14
C GLY A 103 30.67 4.27 1.88
N GLN A 104 31.96 4.44 1.58
CA GLN A 104 33.02 3.61 2.18
C GLN A 104 34.42 4.15 1.90
N SER A 105 35.08 4.50 3.01
CA SER A 105 36.50 4.33 3.35
C SER A 105 37.46 3.72 2.33
N VAL A 106 38.58 4.41 2.09
CA VAL A 106 39.91 3.76 2.01
C VAL A 106 40.95 4.59 2.79
N LEU A 107 41.64 3.89 3.69
CA LEU A 107 42.85 4.32 4.36
C LEU A 107 44.00 4.48 3.36
N GLU A 108 44.99 5.27 3.80
CA GLU A 108 46.42 5.13 3.51
C GLU A 108 46.96 5.81 2.24
N GLU A 109 47.57 6.98 2.43
CA GLU A 109 48.81 7.29 1.71
C GLU A 109 49.93 7.68 2.67
N LYS A 110 51.02 6.95 2.48
CA LYS A 110 52.31 6.96 3.16
C LYS A 110 53.14 8.18 2.76
N ARG A 111 54.03 8.59 3.67
CA ARG A 111 55.40 9.11 3.41
C ARG A 111 55.54 10.36 2.51
N LYS A 112 56.02 11.46 3.09
CA LYS A 112 57.44 11.88 2.99
C LYS A 112 57.75 12.98 4.00
#